data_AF-A0A524C2L7-F1
#
_entry.id   AF-A0A524C2L7-F1
#
_cell.length_a   1.000
_cell.length_b   1.000
_cell.length_c   1.000
_cell.angle_alpha   90.00
_cell.angle_beta   90.00
_cell.angle_gamma   90.00
#
_symmetry.space_group_name_H-M   'P 1'
#
loop_
_entity.id
_entity.type
_entity.pdbx_description
1 polymer ?
#
loop_
_entity_poly.entity_id
_entity_poly.type
_entity_poly.pdbx_seq_one_letter_code
_entity_poly.pdbx_strand_id
1 'polypeptide(L)'
;MNIRDILNLDYILPIIIILWSIIILSVPSVFSMSSYMVINILVGVIFSGLVCFNIVLKPDSAKIIRILTGGIELTIGFLGFAFSLELVYICLFLMLGSEFIGLSAALALTSGSMSGAGTTRRPETLSPEPSPEPQPL
;
A
#
# COMPACT_ATOMS: atom_id res chain seq x y z
N MET A 1 -1.33 -12.24 -17.15
CA MET A 1 -0.63 -10.97 -16.85
C MET A 1 0.41 -10.78 -17.93
N ASN A 2 0.32 -9.71 -18.73
CA ASN A 2 1.16 -9.53 -19.91
C ASN A 2 2.54 -9.00 -19.46
N ILE A 3 3.65 -9.34 -20.13
CA ILE A 3 5.00 -8.88 -19.72
C ILE A 3 5.10 -7.34 -19.74
N ARG A 4 4.33 -6.67 -20.61
CA ARG A 4 4.21 -5.20 -20.61
C ARG A 4 3.56 -4.64 -19.34
N ASP A 5 2.69 -5.40 -18.68
CA ASP A 5 2.09 -4.97 -17.42
C ASP A 5 3.13 -4.99 -16.29
N ILE A 6 4.10 -5.90 -16.32
CA ILE A 6 5.18 -6.03 -15.31
C ILE A 6 6.18 -4.86 -15.39
N LEU A 7 6.41 -4.32 -16.59
CA LEU A 7 7.25 -3.14 -16.83
C LEU A 7 6.53 -1.82 -16.52
N ASN A 8 5.26 -1.86 -16.14
CA ASN A 8 4.55 -0.69 -15.68
C ASN A 8 5.16 -0.25 -14.34
N LEU A 9 5.46 1.04 -14.20
CA LEU A 9 6.13 1.65 -13.03
C LEU A 9 5.50 1.25 -11.69
N ASP A 10 4.23 0.84 -11.73
CA ASP A 10 3.40 0.42 -10.61
C ASP A 10 3.90 -0.86 -9.91
N TYR A 11 4.60 -1.75 -10.63
CA TYR A 11 5.14 -3.00 -10.10
C TYR A 11 6.64 -2.94 -9.81
N ILE A 12 7.32 -1.94 -10.38
CA ILE A 12 8.78 -1.80 -10.27
C ILE A 12 9.19 -1.54 -8.81
N LEU A 13 8.50 -0.64 -8.12
CA LEU A 13 8.88 -0.25 -6.76
C LEU A 13 8.80 -1.43 -5.76
N PRO A 14 7.70 -2.20 -5.67
CA PRO A 14 7.65 -3.39 -4.82
C PRO A 14 8.75 -4.42 -5.14
N ILE A 15 9.08 -4.61 -6.43
CA ILE A 15 10.13 -5.54 -6.87
C ILE A 15 11.51 -5.04 -6.43
N ILE A 16 11.82 -3.75 -6.64
CA ILE A 16 13.10 -3.16 -6.25
C ILE A 16 13.31 -3.26 -4.73
N ILE A 17 12.28 -3.04 -3.93
CA ILE A 17 12.37 -3.15 -2.47
C ILE A 17 12.73 -4.58 -2.06
N ILE A 18 12.07 -5.60 -2.63
CA ILE A 18 12.42 -7.01 -2.34
C ILE A 18 13.86 -7.32 -2.76
N LEU A 19 14.29 -6.86 -3.94
CA LEU A 19 15.67 -7.06 -4.39
C LEU A 19 16.68 -6.40 -3.44
N TRP A 20 16.39 -5.20 -2.96
CA TRP A 20 17.21 -4.51 -1.98
C TRP A 20 17.28 -5.26 -0.65
N SER A 21 16.15 -5.78 -0.15
CA SER A 21 16.10 -6.59 1.06
C SER A 21 16.94 -7.88 0.91
N ILE A 22 16.88 -8.55 -0.24
CA ILE A 22 17.73 -9.71 -0.55
C ILE A 22 19.21 -9.32 -0.51
N ILE A 23 19.58 -8.16 -1.09
CA ILE A 23 20.97 -7.68 -1.10
C ILE A 23 21.47 -7.42 0.33
N ILE A 24 20.68 -6.74 1.16
CA ILE A 24 21.04 -6.51 2.57
C ILE A 24 21.28 -7.82 3.29
N LEU A 25 20.40 -8.81 3.08
CA LEU A 25 20.51 -10.12 3.74
C LEU A 25 21.70 -10.96 3.23
N SER A 26 22.10 -10.79 1.97
CA SER A 26 23.08 -11.66 1.30
C SER A 26 24.52 -11.18 1.39
N VAL A 27 24.77 -9.94 1.82
CA VAL A 27 26.11 -9.33 1.78
C VAL A 27 26.66 -9.16 3.21
N PRO A 28 27.59 -10.02 3.67
CA PRO A 28 28.13 -9.99 5.03
C PRO A 28 28.77 -8.65 5.44
N SER A 29 29.34 -7.91 4.47
CA SER A 29 29.95 -6.59 4.70
C SER A 29 28.93 -5.48 4.97
N VAL A 30 27.66 -5.68 4.60
CA VAL A 30 26.58 -4.75 4.93
C VAL A 30 26.27 -4.76 6.44
N PHE A 31 26.50 -5.88 7.12
CA PHE A 31 26.22 -6.01 8.55
C PHE A 31 27.26 -5.37 9.47
N SER A 32 28.51 -5.21 9.02
CA SER A 32 29.65 -4.99 9.92
C SER A 32 30.28 -3.61 9.85
N MET A 33 29.91 -2.76 8.89
CA MET A 33 30.50 -1.44 8.70
C MET A 33 29.48 -0.31 8.85
N SER A 34 29.75 0.60 9.79
CA SER A 34 28.89 1.75 10.13
C SER A 34 28.45 2.58 8.92
N SER A 35 29.29 2.73 7.91
CA SER A 35 28.98 3.54 6.72
C SER A 35 27.89 2.92 5.85
N TYR A 36 27.85 1.59 5.72
CA TYR A 36 26.82 0.90 4.93
C TYR A 36 25.45 0.95 5.62
N MET A 37 25.44 0.87 6.95
CA MET A 37 24.21 1.02 7.73
C MET A 37 23.56 2.39 7.49
N VAL A 38 24.34 3.48 7.50
CA VAL A 38 23.83 4.84 7.21
C VAL A 38 23.26 4.93 5.79
N ILE A 39 23.94 4.34 4.80
CA ILE A 39 23.46 4.31 3.42
C ILE A 39 22.14 3.54 3.32
N ASN A 40 22.03 2.38 3.98
CA ASN A 40 20.81 1.59 3.96
C ASN A 40 19.65 2.28 4.69
N ILE A 41 19.91 2.99 5.79
CA ILE A 41 18.89 3.85 6.41
C ILE A 41 18.40 4.89 5.41
N LEU A 42 19.31 5.60 4.74
CA LEU A 42 18.95 6.62 3.76
C LEU A 42 18.11 6.04 2.61
N VAL A 43 18.54 4.90 2.05
CA VAL A 43 17.82 4.19 0.99
C VAL A 43 16.44 3.73 1.48
N GLY A 44 16.35 3.17 2.68
CA GLY A 44 15.08 2.75 3.27
C GLY A 44 14.09 3.90 3.49
N VAL A 45 14.57 5.07 3.93
CA VAL A 45 13.74 6.28 4.07
C VAL A 45 13.26 6.78 2.70
N ILE A 46 14.13 6.76 1.68
CA ILE A 46 13.74 7.10 0.31
C ILE A 46 12.66 6.14 -0.20
N PHE A 47 12.81 4.83 0.03
CA PHE A 47 11.79 3.86 -0.34
C PHE A 47 10.47 4.10 0.38
N SER A 48 10.50 4.39 1.68
CA SER A 48 9.29 4.75 2.43
C SER A 48 8.53 5.91 1.77
N GLY A 49 9.24 7.01 1.49
CA GLY A 49 8.65 8.16 0.78
C GLY A 49 8.09 7.80 -0.59
N LEU A 50 8.80 6.98 -1.36
CA LEU A 50 8.34 6.51 -2.68
C LEU A 50 7.13 5.59 -2.58
N VAL A 51 7.05 4.73 -1.57
CA VAL A 51 5.92 3.84 -1.33
C VAL A 51 4.68 4.66 -1.03
N CYS A 52 4.79 5.63 -0.11
CA CYS A 52 3.70 6.54 0.22
C CYS A 52 3.22 7.30 -1.02
N PHE A 53 4.14 7.92 -1.76
CA PHE A 53 3.81 8.66 -2.98
C PHE A 53 3.16 7.79 -4.06
N ASN A 54 3.68 6.58 -4.29
CA ASN A 54 3.16 5.64 -5.29
C ASN A 54 1.76 5.15 -4.94
N ILE A 55 1.49 4.87 -3.66
CA ILE A 55 0.19 4.42 -3.18
C ILE A 55 -0.84 5.54 -3.25
N VAL A 56 -0.48 6.76 -2.86
CA VAL A 56 -1.39 7.93 -2.92
C VAL A 56 -1.74 8.29 -4.36
N LEU A 57 -0.77 8.29 -5.29
CA LEU A 57 -1.05 8.62 -6.69
C LEU A 57 -1.84 7.55 -7.43
N LYS A 58 -1.62 6.27 -7.08
CA LYS A 58 -2.20 5.14 -7.79
C LYS A 58 -2.71 4.11 -6.78
N PRO A 59 -3.85 4.37 -6.12
CA PRO A 59 -4.35 3.54 -5.02
C PRO A 59 -4.73 2.12 -5.46
N ASP A 60 -5.31 1.97 -6.65
CA ASP A 60 -5.82 0.68 -7.13
C ASP A 60 -4.78 -0.15 -7.91
N SER A 61 -3.75 0.49 -8.46
CA SER A 61 -2.67 -0.21 -9.18
C SER A 61 -1.86 -1.10 -8.25
N ALA A 62 -1.56 -2.32 -8.69
CA ALA A 62 -0.64 -3.24 -8.01
C ALA A 62 -0.95 -3.51 -6.51
N LYS A 63 -2.18 -3.25 -6.04
CA LYS A 63 -2.56 -3.35 -4.62
C LYS A 63 -2.21 -4.70 -4.00
N ILE A 64 -2.53 -5.81 -4.69
CA ILE A 64 -2.22 -7.16 -4.22
C ILE A 64 -0.71 -7.35 -4.07
N ILE A 65 0.07 -6.92 -5.07
CA ILE A 65 1.53 -7.06 -5.05
C ILE A 65 2.14 -6.22 -3.93
N ARG A 66 1.65 -5.01 -3.69
CA ARG A 66 2.08 -4.17 -2.57
C ARG A 66 1.82 -4.84 -1.22
N ILE A 67 0.64 -5.43 -1.03
CA ILE A 67 0.30 -6.18 0.20
C ILE A 67 1.20 -7.40 0.36
N LEU A 68 1.44 -8.16 -0.71
CA LEU A 68 2.34 -9.31 -0.68
C LEU A 68 3.77 -8.90 -0.34
N THR A 69 4.30 -7.85 -0.97
CA THR A 69 5.60 -7.26 -0.63
C THR A 69 5.65 -6.83 0.83
N GLY A 70 4.61 -6.15 1.31
CA GLY A 70 4.53 -5.75 2.72
C GLY A 70 4.57 -6.96 3.67
N GLY A 71 3.87 -8.04 3.34
CA GLY A 71 3.89 -9.29 4.11
C GLY A 71 5.27 -9.97 4.11
N ILE A 72 5.97 -9.95 2.97
CA ILE A 72 7.34 -10.47 2.85
C ILE A 72 8.29 -9.67 3.75
N GLU A 73 8.26 -8.35 3.66
CA GLU A 73 9.10 -7.46 4.46
C GLU A 73 8.84 -7.62 5.96
N LEU A 74 7.58 -7.70 6.39
CA LEU A 74 7.25 -8.00 7.79
C LEU A 74 7.82 -9.35 8.22
N THR A 75 7.67 -10.39 7.40
CA THR A 75 8.18 -11.74 7.69
C THR A 75 9.69 -11.73 7.84
N ILE A 76 10.40 -11.04 6.93
CA ILE A 76 11.86 -10.87 7.01
C ILE A 76 12.25 -10.12 8.28
N GLY A 77 11.57 -9.02 8.62
CA GLY A 77 11.83 -8.27 9.84
C GLY A 77 11.66 -9.13 11.10
N PHE A 78 10.57 -9.90 11.18
CA PHE A 78 10.34 -10.80 12.32
C PHE A 78 11.36 -11.95 12.39
N LEU A 79 11.70 -12.56 11.26
CA LEU A 79 12.76 -13.57 11.19
C LEU A 79 14.11 -12.99 11.59
N GLY A 80 14.35 -11.71 11.30
CA GLY A 80 15.55 -11.00 11.69
C GLY A 80 15.83 -11.02 13.19
N PHE A 81 14.78 -10.99 14.03
CA PHE A 81 14.93 -11.18 15.48
C PHE A 81 15.46 -12.57 15.82
N ALA A 82 14.95 -13.62 15.18
CA ALA A 82 15.38 -15.00 15.42
C ALA A 82 16.84 -15.24 14.98
N PHE A 83 17.28 -14.55 13.92
CA PHE A 83 18.65 -14.65 13.40
C PHE A 83 19.61 -13.60 13.97
N SER A 84 19.19 -12.82 14.97
CA SER A 84 20.02 -11.77 15.59
C SER A 84 20.59 -10.77 14.58
N LEU A 85 19.79 -10.36 13.60
CA LEU A 85 20.15 -9.27 12.71
C LEU A 85 20.25 -7.95 13.49
N GLU A 86 21.04 -7.01 12.97
CA GLU A 86 21.11 -5.67 13.53
C GLU A 86 19.72 -5.03 13.61
N LEU A 87 19.43 -4.42 14.77
CA LEU A 87 18.10 -3.87 15.06
C LEU A 87 17.65 -2.85 14.01
N VAL A 88 18.60 -2.09 13.45
CA VAL A 88 18.34 -1.12 12.39
C VAL A 88 17.73 -1.78 11.15
N TYR A 89 18.27 -2.92 10.70
CA TYR A 89 17.73 -3.63 9.53
C TYR A 89 16.36 -4.21 9.82
N ILE A 90 16.17 -4.77 11.02
CA ILE A 90 14.87 -5.25 11.46
C ILE A 90 13.84 -4.12 11.41
N CYS A 91 14.17 -2.95 11.97
CA CYS A 91 13.29 -1.78 11.95
C CYS A 91 12.98 -1.31 10.52
N LEU A 92 13.95 -1.32 9.60
CA LEU A 92 13.74 -0.93 8.21
C LEU A 92 12.75 -1.86 7.50
N PHE A 93 12.91 -3.19 7.64
CA PHE A 93 12.00 -4.16 7.04
C PHE A 93 10.60 -4.06 7.63
N LEU A 94 10.49 -3.94 8.95
CA LEU A 94 9.18 -3.78 9.62
C LEU A 94 8.49 -2.48 9.21
N MET A 95 9.23 -1.37 9.11
CA MET A 95 8.71 -0.08 8.68
C MET A 95 8.13 -0.18 7.25
N LEU A 96 8.93 -0.61 6.28
CA LEU A 96 8.48 -0.74 4.88
C LEU A 96 7.30 -1.72 4.75
N GLY A 97 7.36 -2.86 5.46
CA GLY A 97 6.30 -3.85 5.46
C GLY A 97 4.98 -3.30 6.00
N SER A 98 5.05 -2.60 7.14
CA SER A 98 3.89 -1.95 7.77
C SER A 98 3.31 -0.83 6.93
N GLU A 99 4.14 -0.09 6.19
CA GLU A 99 3.69 1.02 5.35
C GLU A 99 2.91 0.52 4.14
N PHE A 100 3.39 -0.52 3.45
CA PHE A 100 2.66 -1.13 2.35
C PHE A 100 1.28 -1.64 2.75
N ILE A 101 1.20 -2.37 3.86
CA ILE A 101 -0.06 -2.95 4.34
C ILE A 101 -0.96 -1.85 4.92
N GLY A 102 -0.40 -0.99 5.77
CA GLY A 102 -1.12 0.06 6.47
C GLY A 102 -1.76 1.08 5.53
N LEU A 103 -1.00 1.57 4.53
CA LEU A 103 -1.54 2.50 3.53
C LEU A 103 -2.57 1.83 2.62
N SER A 104 -2.33 0.57 2.21
CA SER A 104 -3.30 -0.18 1.40
C SER A 104 -4.60 -0.45 2.15
N ALA A 105 -4.53 -0.72 3.46
CA ALA A 105 -5.68 -0.91 4.32
C ALA A 105 -6.43 0.42 4.55
N ALA A 106 -5.71 1.51 4.83
CA ALA A 106 -6.29 2.84 5.02
C ALA A 106 -7.10 3.27 3.78
N LEU A 107 -6.55 3.08 2.57
CA LEU A 107 -7.27 3.36 1.31
C LEU A 107 -8.50 2.48 1.10
N ALA A 108 -8.45 1.22 1.53
CA ALA A 108 -9.62 0.33 1.44
C ALA A 108 -10.74 0.79 2.37
N LEU A 109 -10.40 1.29 3.56
CA LEU A 109 -11.38 1.80 4.53
C LEU A 109 -11.98 3.13 4.08
N THR A 110 -11.19 4.05 3.52
CA THR A 110 -11.69 5.34 3.03
C THR A 110 -12.61 5.17 1.82
N SER A 111 -12.24 4.34 0.85
CA SER A 111 -13.09 4.03 -0.30
C SER A 111 -14.39 3.32 0.09
N GLY A 112 -14.36 2.43 1.09
CA GLY A 112 -15.56 1.82 1.67
C GLY A 112 -16.48 2.82 2.38
N SER A 113 -15.93 3.83 3.05
CA SER A 113 -16.72 4.85 3.76
C SER A 113 -17.55 5.76 2.83
N MET A 114 -17.03 6.07 1.63
CA MET A 114 -17.76 6.90 0.65
C MET A 114 -18.89 6.13 -0.05
N SER A 115 -18.79 4.80 -0.14
CA SER A 115 -19.81 3.93 -0.74
C SER A 115 -21.08 3.80 0.12
N GLY A 116 -20.94 3.86 1.46
CA GLY A 116 -22.06 3.70 2.38
C GLY A 116 -22.90 4.97 2.64
N ALA A 117 -22.37 6.17 2.31
CA ALA A 117 -23.06 7.44 2.59
C ALA A 117 -24.05 7.86 1.50
N GLY A 118 -24.10 7.17 0.36
CA GLY A 118 -24.95 7.50 -0.79
C GLY A 118 -26.31 6.78 -0.85
N THR A 119 -26.61 5.85 0.07
CA THR A 119 -27.79 4.96 -0.04
C THR A 119 -28.85 5.18 1.03
N THR A 120 -28.84 6.31 1.73
CA THR A 120 -30.10 6.83 2.31
C THR A 120 -30.89 7.49 1.19
N ARG A 121 -31.48 6.67 0.30
CA ARG A 121 -32.57 7.12 -0.57
C ARG A 121 -33.62 7.73 0.34
N ARG A 122 -33.74 9.06 0.34
CA ARG A 122 -34.91 9.75 0.89
C ARG A 122 -36.14 9.10 0.24
N PRO A 123 -37.13 8.62 1.00
CA PRO A 123 -38.33 8.07 0.40
C PRO A 123 -38.89 9.13 -0.55
N GLU A 124 -39.10 8.75 -1.81
CA GLU A 124 -39.69 9.62 -2.81
C GLU A 124 -41.00 10.15 -2.23
N THR A 125 -41.12 11.47 -2.09
CA THR A 125 -42.40 12.12 -1.85
C THR A 125 -43.29 11.76 -3.03
N LEU A 126 -44.29 10.92 -2.78
CA LEU A 126 -45.37 10.60 -3.73
C LEU A 126 -45.84 11.92 -4.36
N SER A 127 -45.60 12.08 -5.67
CA SER A 127 -46.16 13.20 -6.42
C SER A 127 -47.69 13.16 -6.25
N PRO A 128 -48.34 14.28 -5.92
CA PRO A 128 -49.78 14.32 -5.84
C PRO A 128 -50.37 13.99 -7.22
N GLU A 129 -51.28 13.01 -7.22
CA GLU A 129 -52.05 12.56 -8.37
C GLU A 129 -52.75 13.76 -9.04
N PRO A 130 -52.76 13.88 -10.38
CA PRO A 130 -53.39 15.01 -11.04
C PRO A 130 -54.92 14.89 -10.89
N SER A 131 -55.55 15.90 -10.28
CA SER A 131 -57.00 16.01 -10.20
C SER A 131 -57.64 15.97 -11.60
N PRO A 132 -58.81 15.31 -11.79
CA PRO A 132 -59.49 15.28 -13.08
C PRO A 132 -59.90 16.68 -13.55
N GLU A 133 -59.67 16.98 -14.83
CA GLU A 133 -60.14 18.20 -15.49
C GLU A 133 -61.67 18.34 -15.37
N PRO A 134 -62.21 19.54 -15.04
CA PRO A 134 -63.65 19.76 -15.02
C PRO A 134 -64.22 19.68 -16.45
N GLN A 135 -65.21 18.81 -16.64
CA GLN A 135 -65.98 18.78 -17.88
C GLN A 135 -66.88 20.02 -17.96
N PRO A 136 -66.92 20.71 -19.12
CA PRO A 136 -67.82 21.85 -19.31
C PRO A 136 -69.28 21.39 -19.38
N LEU A 137 -70.16 22.14 -18.70
CA LEU A 137 -71.62 22.04 -18.77
C LEU A 137 -72.17 22.66 -20.05
#